data_AF-A0AAX3SFH4-F1
#
_entry.id   AF-A0AAX3SFH4-F1
#
_cell.length_a   1.000
_cell.length_b   1.000
_cell.length_c   1.000
_cell.angle_alpha   90.00
_cell.angle_beta   90.00
_cell.angle_gamma   90.00
#
_symmetry.space_group_name_H-M   'P 1'
#
loop_
_entity.id
_entity.type
_entity.pdbx_description
1 polymer ?
#
loop_
_entity_poly.entity_id
_entity_poly.type
_entity_poly.pdbx_seq_one_letter_code
_entity_poly.pdbx_strand_id
1 'polypeptide(L)'
;MVGLGKRSFASLVLSAAVCGSAWGQMVVPPGSSIDLAGGSFQLPCTAVVMQGELTLGTGSFDTGSFAFDSGASVTGTGGQLNVSGDLTSTVPLNLGTSSVVLSDSCAPGSVLQLSGNIVVKDLTLISTTATPPTIVLPAGTNLTVLGTLTLGTPGRPVVLTSSGPGTAVVTMGPGATLSNPSGSAVPGNVQIGAPVVTSPASIPTLSTYGLMLMSLMLGGLALARQRRSRTTL
;
A
#
# COMPACT_ATOMS: atom_id res chain seq x y z
N MET A 1 -6.50 -58.43 45.69
CA MET A 1 -6.27 -58.56 44.23
C MET A 1 -7.56 -58.11 43.55
N VAL A 2 -7.68 -57.07 42.72
CA VAL A 2 -6.79 -56.08 42.09
C VAL A 2 -7.64 -54.81 41.94
N GLY A 3 -7.07 -53.64 42.26
CA GLY A 3 -7.75 -52.36 42.19
C GLY A 3 -8.00 -51.90 40.75
N LEU A 4 -9.26 -51.60 40.43
CA LEU A 4 -9.68 -51.08 39.13
C LEU A 4 -9.22 -49.61 39.00
N GLY A 5 -8.15 -49.41 38.22
CA GLY A 5 -7.46 -48.15 38.07
C GLY A 5 -8.31 -47.07 37.40
N LYS A 6 -8.69 -46.05 38.18
CA LYS A 6 -9.28 -44.76 37.75
C LYS A 6 -8.39 -43.91 36.82
N ARG A 7 -7.33 -44.48 36.22
CA ARG A 7 -6.28 -43.74 35.50
C ARG A 7 -6.45 -43.72 33.98
N SER A 8 -7.41 -44.47 33.43
CA SER A 8 -7.49 -44.69 31.98
C SER A 8 -8.46 -43.77 31.21
N PHE A 9 -9.23 -42.91 31.88
CA PHE A 9 -10.14 -41.97 31.20
C PHE A 9 -9.58 -40.56 31.00
N ALA A 10 -8.54 -40.17 31.74
CA ALA A 10 -7.97 -38.82 31.64
C ALA A 10 -7.03 -38.64 30.43
N SER A 11 -6.58 -39.73 29.80
CA SER A 11 -5.60 -39.65 28.71
C SER A 11 -6.21 -39.43 27.32
N LEU A 12 -7.52 -39.64 27.15
CA LEU A 12 -8.17 -39.52 25.83
C LEU A 12 -8.77 -38.12 25.57
N VAL A 13 -9.00 -37.33 26.61
CA VAL A 13 -9.56 -35.96 26.49
C VAL A 13 -8.46 -34.91 26.24
N LEU A 14 -7.20 -35.21 26.60
CA LEU A 14 -6.09 -34.28 26.41
C LEU A 14 -5.57 -34.19 24.96
N SER A 15 -5.94 -35.13 24.08
CA SER A 15 -5.53 -35.09 22.66
C SER A 15 -6.52 -34.34 21.75
N ALA A 16 -7.73 -34.01 22.22
CA ALA A 16 -8.71 -33.26 21.44
C ALA A 16 -8.54 -31.73 21.55
N ALA A 17 -7.65 -31.25 22.43
CA ALA A 17 -7.43 -29.82 22.66
C ALA A 17 -6.25 -29.21 21.87
N VAL A 18 -5.60 -29.99 21.00
CA VAL A 18 -4.45 -29.53 20.19
C VAL A 18 -4.81 -29.31 18.71
N CYS A 19 -6.10 -29.34 18.36
CA CYS A 19 -6.56 -28.77 17.08
C CYS A 19 -6.55 -27.23 17.17
N GLY A 20 -5.37 -26.64 17.33
CA GLY A 20 -5.17 -25.25 16.96
C GLY A 20 -5.48 -25.14 15.47
N SER A 21 -6.27 -24.15 15.08
CA SER A 21 -6.50 -23.81 13.68
C SER A 21 -5.13 -23.60 13.03
N ALA A 22 -4.66 -24.57 12.24
CA ALA A 22 -3.46 -24.38 11.45
C ALA A 22 -3.85 -23.45 10.30
N TRP A 23 -3.43 -22.19 10.39
CA TRP A 23 -3.51 -21.28 9.25
C TRP A 23 -2.57 -21.85 8.20
N GLY A 24 -3.14 -22.45 7.16
CA GLY A 24 -2.38 -22.93 6.02
C GLY A 24 -1.77 -21.74 5.30
N GLN A 25 -0.49 -21.85 4.97
CA GLN A 25 0.18 -20.92 4.08
C GLN A 25 0.65 -21.71 2.87
N MET A 26 0.33 -21.22 1.67
CA MET A 26 0.89 -21.75 0.44
C MET A 26 2.19 -21.01 0.15
N VAL A 27 3.27 -21.76 -0.05
CA VAL A 27 4.56 -21.19 -0.46
C VAL A 27 4.90 -21.74 -1.84
N VAL A 28 5.19 -20.83 -2.76
CA VAL A 28 5.61 -21.14 -4.13
C VAL A 28 7.10 -20.83 -4.19
N PRO A 29 7.98 -21.84 -4.00
CA PRO A 29 9.40 -21.62 -3.83
C PRO A 29 10.08 -21.08 -5.11
N PRO A 30 11.32 -20.57 -5.00
CA PRO A 30 12.07 -20.12 -6.16
C PRO A 30 12.23 -21.24 -7.19
N GLY A 31 12.10 -20.91 -8.48
CA GLY A 31 12.17 -21.87 -9.57
C GLY A 31 10.91 -22.70 -9.81
N SER A 32 9.85 -22.50 -9.01
CA SER A 32 8.51 -23.00 -9.32
C SER A 32 7.71 -21.96 -10.11
N SER A 33 6.73 -22.44 -10.88
CA SER A 33 5.85 -21.60 -11.69
C SER A 33 4.40 -22.04 -11.54
N ILE A 34 3.50 -21.08 -11.40
CA ILE A 34 2.05 -21.29 -11.49
C ILE A 34 1.57 -20.60 -12.75
N ASP A 35 1.08 -21.38 -13.71
CA ASP A 35 0.39 -20.86 -14.88
C ASP A 35 -1.10 -21.20 -14.79
N LEU A 36 -1.93 -20.17 -14.76
CA LEU A 36 -3.38 -20.32 -14.75
C LEU A 36 -3.94 -20.70 -16.12
N ALA A 37 -3.25 -20.37 -17.23
CA ALA A 37 -3.69 -20.61 -18.60
C ALA A 37 -5.16 -20.18 -18.87
N GLY A 38 -5.65 -19.14 -18.19
CA GLY A 38 -7.04 -18.67 -18.27
C GLY A 38 -8.03 -19.34 -17.30
N GLY A 39 -7.57 -20.30 -16.50
CA GLY A 39 -8.33 -20.94 -15.43
C GLY A 39 -8.48 -20.08 -14.17
N SER A 40 -9.02 -20.69 -13.12
CA SER A 40 -9.14 -20.05 -11.81
C SER A 40 -8.46 -20.89 -10.73
N PHE A 41 -7.82 -20.22 -9.78
CA PHE A 41 -7.17 -20.84 -8.64
C PHE A 41 -7.65 -20.15 -7.36
N GLN A 42 -8.25 -20.93 -6.46
CA GLN A 42 -8.95 -20.39 -5.30
C GLN A 42 -8.39 -20.99 -4.02
N LEU A 43 -7.85 -20.13 -3.18
CA LEU A 43 -7.37 -20.42 -1.83
C LEU A 43 -8.01 -19.41 -0.86
N PRO A 44 -9.33 -19.48 -0.66
CA PRO A 44 -10.05 -18.48 0.12
C PRO A 44 -9.42 -18.37 1.50
N CYS A 45 -9.10 -17.13 1.89
CA CYS A 45 -8.56 -16.79 3.21
C CYS A 45 -7.26 -17.51 3.62
N THR A 46 -6.55 -18.10 2.66
CA THR A 46 -5.24 -18.71 2.88
C THR A 46 -4.17 -17.68 2.52
N ALA A 47 -3.06 -17.63 3.27
CA ALA A 47 -1.95 -16.77 2.89
C ALA A 47 -1.10 -17.43 1.80
N VAL A 48 -0.68 -16.68 0.79
CA VAL A 48 0.20 -17.12 -0.29
C VAL A 48 1.49 -16.31 -0.25
N VAL A 49 2.63 -16.99 -0.28
CA VAL A 49 3.94 -16.38 -0.47
C VAL A 49 4.53 -16.90 -1.76
N MET A 50 4.71 -15.98 -2.71
CA MET A 50 5.35 -16.23 -4.00
C MET A 50 6.83 -15.89 -3.92
N GLN A 51 7.67 -16.84 -4.31
CA GLN A 51 9.10 -16.65 -4.60
C GLN A 51 9.47 -17.12 -6.03
N GLY A 52 8.50 -17.70 -6.74
CA GLY A 52 8.62 -18.17 -8.12
C GLY A 52 7.83 -17.32 -9.13
N GLU A 53 7.46 -17.93 -10.26
CA GLU A 53 6.73 -17.26 -11.34
C GLU A 53 5.21 -17.48 -11.24
N LEU A 54 4.41 -16.42 -11.42
CA LEU A 54 2.96 -16.49 -11.53
C LEU A 54 2.52 -15.91 -12.88
N THR A 55 2.07 -16.79 -13.78
CA THR A 55 1.40 -16.40 -15.02
C THR A 55 -0.11 -16.37 -14.79
N LEU A 56 -0.68 -15.16 -14.71
CA LEU A 56 -2.13 -14.95 -14.60
C LEU A 56 -2.84 -15.23 -15.92
N GLY A 57 -2.20 -14.96 -17.06
CA GLY A 57 -2.86 -15.03 -18.38
C GLY A 57 -4.14 -14.18 -18.39
N THR A 58 -5.28 -14.81 -18.71
CA THR A 58 -6.65 -14.26 -18.56
C THR A 58 -7.42 -14.86 -17.37
N GLY A 59 -6.74 -15.58 -16.49
CA GLY A 59 -7.32 -16.33 -15.38
C GLY A 59 -7.55 -15.48 -14.14
N SER A 60 -8.08 -16.11 -13.09
CA SER A 60 -8.28 -15.48 -11.78
C SER A 60 -7.57 -16.23 -10.65
N PHE A 61 -6.85 -15.50 -9.81
CA PHE A 61 -6.22 -16.04 -8.61
C PHE A 61 -6.87 -15.41 -7.39
N ASP A 62 -7.53 -16.21 -6.56
CA ASP A 62 -8.23 -15.78 -5.35
C ASP A 62 -7.52 -16.29 -4.09
N THR A 63 -7.18 -15.38 -3.19
CA THR A 63 -6.48 -15.72 -1.95
C THR A 63 -6.86 -14.84 -0.77
N GLY A 64 -6.39 -15.21 0.42
CA GLY A 64 -6.42 -14.37 1.60
C GLY A 64 -5.39 -13.25 1.50
N SER A 65 -4.22 -13.43 2.12
CA SER A 65 -3.11 -12.47 2.01
C SER A 65 -2.10 -12.94 0.97
N PHE A 66 -1.54 -12.03 0.18
CA PHE A 66 -0.56 -12.34 -0.86
C PHE A 66 0.73 -11.55 -0.65
N ALA A 67 1.85 -12.26 -0.55
CA ALA A 67 3.18 -11.65 -0.51
C ALA A 67 4.04 -12.10 -1.69
N PHE A 68 4.54 -11.14 -2.47
CA PHE A 68 5.60 -11.36 -3.45
C PHE A 68 6.95 -11.11 -2.77
N ASP A 69 7.72 -12.16 -2.63
CA ASP A 69 9.02 -12.15 -1.98
C ASP A 69 10.16 -12.17 -3.02
N SER A 70 11.41 -12.21 -2.57
CA SER A 70 12.58 -12.21 -3.45
C SER A 70 12.52 -13.36 -4.47
N GLY A 71 12.82 -13.03 -5.73
CA GLY A 71 12.74 -13.98 -6.84
C GLY A 71 11.36 -14.11 -7.48
N ALA A 72 10.32 -13.51 -6.89
CA ALA A 72 8.99 -13.58 -7.46
C ALA A 72 8.87 -12.74 -8.74
N SER A 73 8.16 -13.27 -9.74
CA SER A 73 7.75 -12.51 -10.92
C SER A 73 6.32 -12.85 -11.27
N VAL A 74 5.55 -11.83 -11.67
CA VAL A 74 4.19 -12.02 -12.18
C VAL A 74 4.14 -11.58 -13.63
N THR A 75 3.41 -12.34 -14.44
CA THR A 75 3.07 -11.95 -15.80
C THR A 75 1.56 -12.05 -15.99
N GLY A 76 0.98 -11.02 -16.60
CA GLY A 76 -0.47 -10.89 -16.75
C GLY A 76 -0.86 -10.30 -18.09
N THR A 77 -1.77 -10.97 -18.79
CA THR A 77 -2.33 -10.54 -20.07
C THR A 77 -3.84 -10.31 -19.97
N GLY A 78 -4.30 -9.76 -18.83
CA GLY A 78 -5.69 -9.41 -18.59
C GLY A 78 -6.40 -10.22 -17.50
N GLY A 79 -5.67 -11.09 -16.79
CA GLY A 79 -6.18 -11.83 -15.64
C GLY A 79 -6.42 -10.95 -14.40
N GLN A 80 -7.00 -11.54 -13.37
CA GLN A 80 -7.37 -10.86 -12.12
C GLN A 80 -6.72 -11.52 -10.90
N LEU A 81 -6.16 -10.69 -10.02
CA LEU A 81 -5.69 -11.11 -8.70
C LEU A 81 -6.68 -10.60 -7.64
N ASN A 82 -7.41 -11.49 -7.00
CA ASN A 82 -8.32 -11.20 -5.89
C ASN A 82 -7.63 -11.53 -4.57
N VAL A 83 -7.43 -10.51 -3.74
CA VAL A 83 -6.74 -10.61 -2.44
C VAL A 83 -7.69 -10.14 -1.37
N SER A 84 -8.00 -11.02 -0.43
CA SER A 84 -8.97 -10.76 0.64
C SER A 84 -8.32 -10.31 1.96
N GLY A 85 -7.05 -9.94 1.91
CA GLY A 85 -6.17 -9.55 3.02
C GLY A 85 -4.99 -8.69 2.53
N ASP A 86 -3.83 -8.81 3.17
CA ASP A 86 -2.68 -7.96 2.85
C ASP A 86 -2.08 -8.29 1.48
N LEU A 87 -1.68 -7.27 0.72
CA LEU A 87 -0.91 -7.40 -0.50
C LEU A 87 0.45 -6.70 -0.33
N THR A 88 1.51 -7.50 -0.28
CA THR A 88 2.87 -6.98 -0.07
C THR A 88 3.81 -7.46 -1.18
N SER A 89 4.76 -6.61 -1.57
CA SER A 89 5.76 -6.94 -2.58
C SER A 89 7.12 -6.38 -2.18
N THR A 90 8.11 -7.25 -2.04
CA THR A 90 9.52 -6.87 -1.81
C THR A 90 10.26 -6.60 -3.14
N VAL A 91 9.71 -7.09 -4.25
CA VAL A 91 10.18 -6.88 -5.63
C VAL A 91 9.25 -5.92 -6.40
N PRO A 92 9.73 -5.25 -7.45
CA PRO A 92 8.86 -4.50 -8.35
C PRO A 92 7.88 -5.44 -9.07
N LEU A 93 6.58 -5.23 -8.85
CA LEU A 93 5.52 -6.02 -9.42
C LEU A 93 4.92 -5.30 -10.62
N ASN A 94 4.96 -5.91 -11.80
CA ASN A 94 4.31 -5.39 -12.99
C ASN A 94 3.28 -6.39 -13.51
N LEU A 95 2.01 -6.12 -13.24
CA LEU A 95 0.88 -6.95 -13.65
C LEU A 95 0.43 -6.63 -15.10
N GLY A 96 1.09 -5.69 -15.79
CA GLY A 96 0.81 -5.36 -17.18
C GLY A 96 -0.64 -4.89 -17.38
N THR A 97 -1.42 -5.70 -18.09
CA THR A 97 -2.84 -5.43 -18.36
C THR A 97 -3.80 -6.09 -17.36
N SER A 98 -3.28 -6.77 -16.34
CA SER A 98 -4.06 -7.42 -15.30
C SER A 98 -4.57 -6.45 -14.24
N SER A 99 -5.66 -6.86 -13.59
CA SER A 99 -6.37 -6.06 -12.60
C SER A 99 -6.27 -6.72 -11.22
N VAL A 100 -6.26 -5.88 -10.17
CA VAL A 100 -6.21 -6.36 -8.79
C VAL A 100 -7.48 -5.92 -8.07
N VAL A 101 -8.07 -6.86 -7.34
CA VAL A 101 -9.20 -6.62 -6.45
C VAL A 101 -8.72 -6.90 -5.04
N LEU A 102 -8.70 -5.88 -4.19
CA LEU A 102 -8.51 -6.06 -2.76
C LEU A 102 -9.88 -6.04 -2.10
N SER A 103 -10.17 -7.03 -1.27
CA SER A 103 -11.37 -7.08 -0.45
C SER A 103 -11.02 -7.35 1.01
N ASP A 104 -11.90 -6.98 1.94
CA ASP A 104 -11.75 -7.34 3.36
C ASP A 104 -12.50 -8.64 3.72
N SER A 105 -12.84 -9.48 2.73
CA SER A 105 -13.78 -10.60 2.92
C SER A 105 -13.31 -11.64 3.95
N CYS A 106 -11.99 -11.82 4.08
CA CYS A 106 -11.40 -12.77 5.02
C CYS A 106 -11.10 -12.17 6.40
N ALA A 107 -11.02 -10.84 6.49
CA ALA A 107 -10.75 -10.11 7.73
C ALA A 107 -11.61 -8.84 7.78
N PRO A 108 -12.95 -8.99 7.88
CA PRO A 108 -13.89 -7.89 7.76
C PRO A 108 -13.60 -6.75 8.75
N GLY A 109 -13.48 -5.51 8.25
CA GLY A 109 -13.19 -4.32 9.08
C GLY A 109 -11.77 -4.24 9.65
N SER A 110 -10.86 -5.12 9.21
CA SER A 110 -9.46 -5.08 9.61
C SER A 110 -8.68 -4.02 8.82
N VAL A 111 -7.45 -3.77 9.27
CA VAL A 111 -6.48 -2.96 8.53
C VAL A 111 -5.86 -3.84 7.46
N LEU A 112 -5.94 -3.44 6.19
CA LEU A 112 -5.27 -4.12 5.08
C LEU A 112 -4.04 -3.33 4.67
N GLN A 113 -2.91 -3.99 4.50
CA GLN A 113 -1.68 -3.36 4.05
C GLN A 113 -1.47 -3.59 2.54
N LEU A 114 -1.26 -2.50 1.81
CA LEU A 114 -0.85 -2.53 0.41
C LEU A 114 0.53 -1.89 0.28
N SER A 115 1.56 -2.70 0.09
CA SER A 115 2.97 -2.27 0.16
C SER A 115 3.81 -2.79 -1.00
N GLY A 116 4.73 -1.95 -1.48
CA GLY A 116 5.69 -2.30 -2.54
C GLY A 116 5.64 -1.35 -3.73
N ASN A 117 6.33 -1.72 -4.80
CA ASN A 117 6.22 -1.06 -6.11
C ASN A 117 5.33 -1.91 -7.00
N ILE A 118 4.09 -1.47 -7.26
CA ILE A 118 3.06 -2.26 -7.93
C ILE A 118 2.50 -1.46 -9.10
N VAL A 119 2.54 -2.06 -10.30
CA VAL A 119 1.94 -1.51 -11.52
C VAL A 119 0.80 -2.41 -11.96
N VAL A 120 -0.40 -1.85 -12.09
CA VAL A 120 -1.64 -2.56 -12.43
C VAL A 120 -2.45 -1.79 -13.46
N LYS A 121 -3.28 -2.49 -14.23
CA LYS A 121 -4.25 -1.84 -15.10
C LYS A 121 -5.37 -1.23 -14.27
N ASP A 122 -6.21 -2.06 -13.65
CA ASP A 122 -7.29 -1.59 -12.80
C ASP A 122 -7.06 -2.06 -11.36
N LEU A 123 -7.31 -1.18 -10.40
CA LEU A 123 -7.30 -1.50 -8.97
C LEU A 123 -8.68 -1.23 -8.39
N THR A 124 -9.29 -2.26 -7.80
CA THR A 124 -10.58 -2.13 -7.13
C THR A 124 -10.42 -2.48 -5.66
N LEU A 125 -10.88 -1.59 -4.80
CA LEU A 125 -10.89 -1.78 -3.35
C LEU A 125 -12.34 -2.01 -2.93
N ILE A 126 -12.66 -3.20 -2.41
CA ILE A 126 -14.00 -3.61 -2.04
C ILE A 126 -14.07 -3.72 -0.53
N SER A 127 -15.10 -3.10 0.05
CA SER A 127 -15.51 -3.39 1.42
C SER A 127 -16.72 -4.32 1.40
N THR A 128 -16.68 -5.36 2.23
CA THR A 128 -17.75 -6.33 2.48
C THR A 128 -18.49 -6.05 3.79
N THR A 129 -18.04 -5.05 4.56
CA THR A 129 -18.64 -4.65 5.84
C THR A 129 -19.27 -3.25 5.80
N ALA A 130 -20.03 -2.92 6.84
CA ALA A 130 -20.58 -1.58 7.05
C ALA A 130 -19.55 -0.63 7.69
N THR A 131 -18.59 -1.18 8.43
CA THR A 131 -17.41 -0.47 8.94
C THR A 131 -16.38 -0.35 7.82
N PRO A 132 -15.93 0.85 7.44
CA PRO A 132 -14.99 0.98 6.33
C PRO A 132 -13.63 0.38 6.74
N PRO A 133 -13.08 -0.59 5.99
CA PRO A 133 -11.73 -1.09 6.23
C PRO A 133 -10.72 0.03 5.98
N THR A 134 -9.65 0.03 6.77
CA THR A 134 -8.55 0.97 6.59
C THR A 134 -7.47 0.29 5.76
N ILE A 135 -7.23 0.81 4.57
CA ILE A 135 -6.19 0.34 3.66
C ILE A 135 -4.98 1.23 3.88
N VAL A 136 -3.91 0.64 4.37
CA VAL A 136 -2.68 1.31 4.72
C VAL A 136 -1.66 1.12 3.61
N LEU A 137 -1.19 2.23 3.06
CA LEU A 137 -0.08 2.28 2.11
C LEU A 137 1.15 2.82 2.86
N PRO A 138 2.16 1.99 3.17
CA PRO A 138 3.38 2.49 3.81
C PRO A 138 4.08 3.57 2.99
N ALA A 139 4.72 4.51 3.66
CA ALA A 139 5.57 5.50 3.00
C ALA A 139 6.65 4.81 2.14
N GLY A 140 6.79 5.25 0.88
CA GLY A 140 7.68 4.61 -0.11
C GLY A 140 6.99 3.58 -1.02
N THR A 141 5.72 3.25 -0.75
CA THR A 141 4.89 2.49 -1.70
C THR A 141 4.67 3.32 -2.96
N ASN A 142 5.00 2.73 -4.11
CA ASN A 142 4.77 3.31 -5.43
C ASN A 142 3.74 2.47 -6.14
N LEU A 143 2.49 2.92 -6.12
CA LEU A 143 1.40 2.24 -6.80
C LEU A 143 1.10 2.99 -8.11
N THR A 144 1.12 2.30 -9.23
CA THR A 144 0.76 2.88 -10.53
C THR A 144 -0.48 2.20 -11.09
N VAL A 145 -1.54 2.98 -11.33
CA VAL A 145 -2.80 2.48 -11.90
C VAL A 145 -2.97 3.03 -13.31
N LEU A 146 -2.96 2.16 -14.32
CA LEU A 146 -2.98 2.57 -15.74
C LEU A 146 -4.39 2.85 -16.28
N GLY A 147 -5.41 2.25 -15.67
CA GLY A 147 -6.81 2.30 -16.07
C GLY A 147 -7.68 2.93 -14.99
N THR A 148 -8.38 2.13 -14.19
CA THR A 148 -9.34 2.65 -13.21
C THR A 148 -8.92 2.31 -11.78
N LEU A 149 -8.88 3.32 -10.92
CA LEU A 149 -8.81 3.15 -9.47
C LEU A 149 -10.22 3.29 -8.89
N THR A 150 -10.78 2.20 -8.38
CA THR A 150 -12.12 2.20 -7.77
C THR A 150 -12.02 2.07 -6.25
N LEU A 151 -12.56 3.06 -5.54
CA LEU A 151 -12.53 3.15 -4.09
C LEU A 151 -13.89 2.79 -3.50
N GLY A 152 -14.01 1.56 -2.99
CA GLY A 152 -15.21 1.05 -2.36
C GLY A 152 -16.29 0.62 -3.36
N THR A 153 -17.35 0.04 -2.83
CA THR A 153 -18.58 -0.25 -3.58
C THR A 153 -19.73 0.65 -3.09
N PRO A 154 -20.76 0.93 -3.91
CA PRO A 154 -21.84 1.84 -3.51
C PRO A 154 -22.43 1.48 -2.14
N GLY A 155 -22.46 2.45 -1.21
CA GLY A 155 -22.93 2.25 0.17
C GLY A 155 -21.93 1.60 1.13
N ARG A 156 -20.71 1.28 0.68
CA ARG A 156 -19.64 0.65 1.46
C ARG A 156 -18.29 1.36 1.22
N PRO A 157 -18.02 2.46 1.96
CA PRO A 157 -16.78 3.22 1.79
C PRO A 157 -15.56 2.45 2.27
N VAL A 158 -14.39 2.85 1.78
CA VAL A 158 -13.07 2.44 2.28
C VAL A 158 -12.30 3.66 2.76
N VAL A 159 -11.35 3.49 3.68
CA VAL A 159 -10.43 4.55 4.09
C VAL A 159 -9.04 4.20 3.57
N LEU A 160 -8.42 5.06 2.76
CA LEU A 160 -7.04 4.87 2.31
C LEU A 160 -6.13 5.78 3.12
N THR A 161 -5.13 5.25 3.80
CA THR A 161 -4.24 6.04 4.65
C THR A 161 -2.78 5.68 4.40
N SER A 162 -1.85 6.61 4.63
CA SER A 162 -0.42 6.32 4.63
C SER A 162 0.07 5.97 6.04
N SER A 163 0.90 4.93 6.19
CA SER A 163 1.63 4.67 7.44
C SER A 163 3.04 5.26 7.38
N GLY A 164 3.36 6.11 8.37
CA GLY A 164 4.67 6.75 8.52
C GLY A 164 4.67 8.27 8.30
N PRO A 165 5.83 8.93 8.46
CA PRO A 165 5.97 10.39 8.36
C PRO A 165 5.93 10.92 6.91
N GLY A 166 5.67 10.07 5.91
CA GLY A 166 5.68 10.42 4.49
C GLY A 166 4.33 10.19 3.79
N THR A 167 4.16 10.81 2.62
CA THR A 167 2.97 10.63 1.79
C THR A 167 3.10 9.37 0.93
N ALA A 168 2.09 8.50 0.95
CA ALA A 168 1.98 7.43 -0.03
C ALA A 168 1.53 8.01 -1.36
N VAL A 169 2.15 7.58 -2.47
CA VAL A 169 1.87 8.11 -3.81
C VAL A 169 1.25 7.02 -4.67
N VAL A 170 0.04 7.31 -5.17
CA VAL A 170 -0.66 6.51 -6.17
C VAL A 170 -0.62 7.27 -7.49
N THR A 171 0.30 6.85 -8.37
CA THR A 171 0.47 7.45 -9.69
C THR A 171 -0.61 6.93 -10.64
N MET A 172 -1.29 7.84 -11.33
CA MET A 172 -2.31 7.49 -12.32
C MET A 172 -1.69 7.55 -13.72
N GLY A 173 -1.94 6.53 -14.54
CA GLY A 173 -1.49 6.48 -15.93
C GLY A 173 -2.23 7.49 -16.83
N PRO A 174 -1.75 7.72 -18.06
CA PRO A 174 -2.43 8.60 -19.01
C PRO A 174 -3.85 8.10 -19.32
N GLY A 175 -4.85 8.92 -19.03
CA GLY A 175 -6.27 8.56 -19.22
C GLY A 175 -6.85 7.68 -18.12
N ALA A 176 -6.10 7.43 -17.04
CA ALA A 176 -6.61 6.69 -15.89
C ALA A 176 -7.66 7.50 -15.12
N THR A 177 -8.67 6.82 -14.57
CA THR A 177 -9.80 7.45 -13.88
C THR A 177 -9.89 7.01 -12.43
N LEU A 178 -10.24 7.95 -11.56
CA LEU A 178 -10.56 7.67 -10.16
C LEU A 178 -12.09 7.56 -10.02
N SER A 179 -12.57 6.40 -9.61
CA SER A 179 -13.98 6.13 -9.33
C SER A 179 -14.16 6.00 -7.82
N ASN A 180 -14.94 6.89 -7.21
CA ASN A 180 -15.25 6.83 -5.79
C ASN A 180 -16.78 6.83 -5.57
N PRO A 181 -17.47 5.74 -5.93
CA PRO A 181 -18.93 5.68 -5.85
C PRO A 181 -19.45 5.64 -4.41
N SER A 182 -18.58 5.37 -3.44
CA SER A 182 -18.92 5.13 -2.04
C SER A 182 -18.72 6.33 -1.13
N GLY A 183 -18.06 7.39 -1.60
CA GLY A 183 -17.60 8.48 -0.74
C GLY A 183 -16.44 8.06 0.19
N SER A 184 -15.59 7.13 -0.28
CA SER A 184 -14.39 6.66 0.40
C SER A 184 -13.48 7.82 0.81
N ALA A 185 -12.91 7.73 2.01
CA ALA A 185 -12.09 8.78 2.60
C ALA A 185 -10.61 8.59 2.24
N VAL A 186 -9.98 9.65 1.74
CA VAL A 186 -8.54 9.72 1.44
C VAL A 186 -8.00 10.94 2.18
N PRO A 187 -7.38 10.78 3.36
CA PRO A 187 -6.76 11.87 4.09
C PRO A 187 -5.54 12.41 3.32
N GLY A 188 -5.13 13.64 3.64
CA GLY A 188 -4.06 14.35 2.93
C GLY A 188 -2.66 13.73 3.03
N ASN A 189 -2.50 12.62 3.75
CA ASN A 189 -1.28 11.80 3.78
C ASN A 189 -1.19 10.81 2.61
N VAL A 190 -2.20 10.74 1.73
CA VAL A 190 -2.17 9.93 0.50
C VAL A 190 -2.36 10.87 -0.69
N GLN A 191 -1.46 10.78 -1.66
CA GLN A 191 -1.50 11.53 -2.91
C GLN A 191 -1.95 10.61 -4.04
N ILE A 192 -3.07 10.95 -4.70
CA ILE A 192 -3.57 10.24 -5.88
C ILE A 192 -3.37 11.13 -7.11
N GLY A 193 -2.77 10.57 -8.16
CA GLY A 193 -2.44 11.27 -9.40
C GLY A 193 -0.99 11.74 -9.44
N ALA A 194 -0.65 12.49 -10.48
CA ALA A 194 0.66 13.14 -10.58
C ALA A 194 0.92 13.93 -9.30
N PRO A 195 2.17 13.94 -8.79
CA PRO A 195 2.48 14.71 -7.60
C PRO A 195 2.03 16.14 -7.86
N VAL A 196 1.08 16.61 -7.04
CA VAL A 196 0.86 18.03 -6.82
C VAL A 196 2.19 18.51 -6.26
N VAL A 197 3.07 18.95 -7.17
CA VAL A 197 4.15 19.84 -6.86
C VAL A 197 3.48 21.08 -6.30
N THR A 198 3.25 21.09 -4.98
CA THR A 198 3.10 22.34 -4.27
C THR A 198 4.41 23.04 -4.52
N SER A 199 4.42 23.96 -5.48
CA SER A 199 5.51 24.91 -5.67
C SER A 199 5.91 25.35 -4.26
N PRO A 200 7.19 25.22 -3.86
CA PRO A 200 7.61 25.67 -2.55
C PRO A 200 7.05 27.08 -2.38
N ALA A 201 6.32 27.30 -1.27
CA ALA A 201 5.69 28.59 -1.01
C ALA A 201 6.73 29.67 -1.30
N SER A 202 6.43 30.54 -2.26
CA SER A 202 7.36 31.57 -2.73
C SER A 202 7.82 32.33 -1.50
N ILE A 203 9.03 32.04 -1.02
CA ILE A 203 9.65 32.84 0.02
C ILE A 203 9.79 34.21 -0.66
N PRO A 204 9.22 35.30 -0.09
CA PRO A 204 9.43 36.62 -0.64
C PRO A 204 10.91 36.94 -0.48
N THR A 205 11.72 36.52 -1.45
CA THR A 205 13.10 36.96 -1.56
C THR A 205 13.01 38.44 -1.87
N LEU A 206 13.49 39.27 -0.96
CA LEU A 206 13.78 40.67 -1.28
C LEU A 206 14.54 40.68 -2.60
N SER A 207 13.96 41.35 -3.60
CA SER A 207 14.57 41.51 -4.92
C SER A 207 16.04 41.91 -4.78
N THR A 208 16.88 41.56 -5.76
CA THR A 208 18.31 41.92 -5.80
C THR A 208 18.54 43.42 -5.47
N TYR A 209 17.59 44.27 -5.84
CA TYR A 209 17.60 45.70 -5.51
C TYR A 209 17.36 45.99 -4.02
N GLY A 210 16.51 45.21 -3.34
CA GLY A 210 16.28 45.30 -1.89
C GLY A 210 17.51 44.91 -1.08
N LEU A 211 18.26 43.90 -1.52
CA LEU A 211 19.55 43.54 -0.90
C LEU A 211 20.61 44.62 -1.13
N MET A 212 20.68 45.21 -2.33
CA MET A 212 21.58 46.34 -2.60
C MET A 212 21.26 47.54 -1.70
N LEU A 213 19.98 47.89 -1.53
CA LEU A 213 19.55 49.02 -0.70
C LEU A 213 19.90 48.80 0.78
N MET A 214 19.69 47.60 1.30
CA MET A 214 20.10 47.24 2.67
C MET A 214 21.61 47.30 2.86
N SER A 215 22.39 46.79 1.89
CA SER A 215 23.85 46.88 1.94
C SER A 215 24.34 48.33 1.95
N LEU A 216 23.67 49.21 1.20
CA LEU A 216 24.01 50.62 1.11
C LEU A 216 23.61 51.37 2.39
N MET A 217 22.49 51.03 3.01
CA MET A 217 22.09 51.57 4.31
C MET A 217 23.03 51.14 5.43
N LEU A 218 23.42 49.86 5.49
CA LEU A 218 24.37 49.34 6.47
C LEU A 218 25.76 49.98 6.29
N GLY A 219 26.24 50.10 5.05
CA GLY A 219 27.48 50.82 4.74
C GLY A 219 27.43 52.31 5.11
N GLY A 220 26.32 52.98 4.82
CA GLY A 220 26.09 54.38 5.18
C GLY A 220 26.05 54.62 6.69
N LEU A 221 25.38 53.75 7.45
CA LEU A 221 25.34 53.81 8.91
C LEU A 221 26.71 53.57 9.53
N ALA A 222 27.49 52.60 9.01
CA ALA A 222 28.86 52.34 9.48
C ALA A 222 29.77 53.56 9.28
N LEU A 223 29.71 54.20 8.09
CA LEU A 223 30.47 55.41 7.77
C LEU A 223 30.05 56.60 8.64
N ALA A 224 28.75 56.79 8.88
CA ALA A 224 28.25 57.85 9.75
C ALA A 224 28.71 57.67 11.21
N ARG A 225 28.73 56.42 11.71
CA ARG A 225 29.22 56.08 13.06
C ARG A 225 30.73 56.32 13.19
N GLN A 226 31.50 55.94 12.17
CA GLN A 226 32.94 56.12 12.15
C GLN A 226 33.33 57.61 12.08
N ARG A 227 32.58 58.43 11.35
CA ARG A 227 32.80 59.89 11.31
C ARG A 227 32.51 60.56 12.65
N ARG A 228 31.41 60.19 13.32
CA ARG A 228 31.07 60.71 14.67
C ARG A 228 32.09 60.31 15.73
N SER A 229 32.66 59.10 15.62
CA SER A 229 33.68 58.62 16.55
C SER A 229 35.05 59.28 16.35
N ARG A 230 35.31 59.89 15.18
CA ARG A 230 36.53 60.66 14.91
C ARG A 230 36.44 62.12 15.32
N THR A 231 35.25 62.65 15.62
CA THR A 231 35.06 64.05 16.03
C THR A 231 35.13 64.25 17.55
N THR A 232 35.46 63.21 18.31
CA THR A 232 35.51 63.18 19.79
C THR A 232 36.93 63.03 20.35
N LEU A 233 37.96 63.38 19.57
CA LEU A 233 39.35 63.54 20.01
C LEU A 233 39.80 65.00 19.87
#